data_AF-A0A834BMV1-F1
#
_entry.id   AF-A0A834BMV1-F1
#
_cell.length_a   1.000
_cell.length_b   1.000
_cell.length_c   1.000
_cell.angle_alpha   90.00
_cell.angle_beta   90.00
_cell.angle_gamma   90.00
#
_symmetry.space_group_name_H-M   'P 1'
#
loop_
_entity.id
_entity.type
_entity.pdbx_description
1 polymer ?
#
loop_
_entity_poly.entity_id
_entity_poly.type
_entity_poly.pdbx_seq_one_letter_code
_entity_poly.pdbx_strand_id
1 'polypeptide(L)'
;MEFPQIVFEHPQKHAIDAEKKIEGKKIEPHVCFDSSRQCSGKEAILYKLETAEEIDRKHQQDSDLSVQMLKDFLEDDVDMNQYFLPPKSLLRYALLLDIVKPTCRRSMCFTKGIS
;
A
#
# COMPACT_ATOMS: atom_id res chain seq x y z
N MET A 1 -13.17 -16.14 14.45
CA MET A 1 -13.65 -14.90 13.80
C MET A 1 -13.34 -15.06 12.33
N GLU A 2 -14.36 -15.20 11.50
CA GLU A 2 -14.23 -15.36 10.04
C GLU A 2 -14.42 -13.99 9.37
N PHE A 3 -13.57 -13.68 8.39
CA PHE A 3 -13.75 -12.52 7.52
C PHE A 3 -14.77 -12.84 6.41
N PRO A 4 -15.60 -11.89 5.95
CA PRO A 4 -16.61 -12.18 4.92
C PRO A 4 -15.95 -12.42 3.55
N GLN A 5 -16.32 -13.50 2.87
CA GLN A 5 -15.98 -13.73 1.47
C GLN A 5 -16.98 -12.97 0.57
N ILE A 6 -16.45 -12.12 -0.30
CA ILE A 6 -17.25 -11.38 -1.28
C ILE A 6 -17.41 -12.27 -2.50
N VAL A 7 -18.64 -12.72 -2.77
CA VAL A 7 -18.99 -13.52 -3.95
C VAL A 7 -19.02 -12.59 -5.17
N PHE A 8 -18.18 -12.88 -6.16
CA PHE A 8 -18.18 -12.16 -7.43
C PHE A 8 -19.15 -12.87 -8.39
N GLU A 9 -20.38 -12.35 -8.49
CA GLU A 9 -21.34 -12.78 -9.49
C GLU A 9 -20.92 -12.29 -10.88
N HIS A 10 -21.02 -13.20 -11.85
CA HIS A 10 -20.56 -13.05 -13.21
C HIS A 10 -21.74 -12.81 -14.16
N PRO A 11 -21.58 -12.01 -15.22
CA PRO A 11 -22.30 -12.29 -16.46
C PRO A 11 -21.36 -12.39 -17.68
N GLN A 12 -21.36 -13.58 -18.31
CA GLN A 12 -20.92 -13.80 -19.70
C GLN A 12 -21.96 -13.11 -20.63
N LYS A 13 -21.77 -12.67 -21.89
CA LYS A 13 -20.96 -13.02 -23.10
C LYS A 13 -20.96 -11.75 -24.00
N HIS A 14 -20.01 -11.40 -24.88
CA HIS A 14 -19.62 -12.03 -26.15
C HIS A 14 -18.42 -11.28 -26.83
N ALA A 15 -17.41 -12.04 -27.28
CA ALA A 15 -16.75 -12.11 -28.60
C ALA A 15 -16.18 -10.88 -29.41
N ILE A 16 -14.84 -10.97 -29.65
CA ILE A 16 -13.99 -10.66 -30.84
C ILE A 16 -13.42 -9.24 -31.13
N ASP A 17 -12.07 -9.24 -31.15
CA ASP A 17 -11.02 -8.44 -31.83
C ASP A 17 -10.61 -7.01 -31.48
N ALA A 18 -9.31 -6.81 -31.75
CA ALA A 18 -8.51 -5.59 -31.87
C ALA A 18 -7.79 -5.11 -30.59
N GLU A 19 -6.47 -5.32 -30.64
CA GLU A 19 -5.44 -4.77 -29.76
C GLU A 19 -5.65 -3.28 -29.47
N LYS A 20 -5.77 -2.92 -28.18
CA LYS A 20 -5.47 -1.57 -27.71
C LYS A 20 -4.77 -1.60 -26.35
N LYS A 21 -3.52 -1.14 -26.40
CA LYS A 21 -2.68 -0.53 -25.35
C LYS A 21 -3.42 -0.36 -24.00
N ILE A 22 -3.03 -1.15 -23.01
CA ILE A 22 -3.55 -1.03 -21.64
C ILE A 22 -2.90 0.20 -21.01
N GLU A 23 -3.63 1.31 -21.08
CA GLU A 23 -3.42 2.48 -20.23
C GLU A 23 -3.72 2.08 -18.78
N GLY A 24 -2.76 2.34 -17.89
CA GLY A 24 -2.87 2.01 -16.48
C GLY A 24 -4.13 2.62 -15.89
N LYS A 25 -5.06 1.78 -15.45
CA LYS A 25 -6.23 2.23 -14.68
C LYS A 25 -5.71 2.94 -13.43
N LYS A 26 -5.84 4.27 -13.40
CA LYS A 26 -5.64 5.10 -12.22
C LYS A 26 -6.60 4.60 -11.14
N ILE A 27 -6.06 3.89 -10.16
CA ILE A 27 -6.81 3.51 -8.96
C ILE A 27 -7.02 4.79 -8.18
N GLU A 28 -8.23 5.34 -8.27
CA GLU A 28 -8.64 6.48 -7.45
C GLU A 28 -8.81 6.00 -6.01
N PRO A 29 -8.16 6.62 -5.01
CA PRO A 29 -8.40 6.29 -3.62
C PRO A 29 -9.85 6.62 -3.29
N HIS A 30 -10.63 5.61 -2.86
CA HIS A 30 -11.95 5.87 -2.32
C HIS A 30 -11.78 6.61 -0.99
N VAL A 31 -12.05 7.92 -0.99
CA VAL A 31 -12.10 8.68 0.25
C VAL A 31 -13.53 8.65 0.76
N CYS A 32 -13.78 7.86 1.80
CA CYS A 32 -15.04 7.90 2.52
C CYS A 32 -15.05 9.15 3.42
N PHE A 33 -15.68 10.22 2.94
CA PHE A 33 -15.94 11.41 3.74
C PHE A 33 -17.24 11.23 4.52
N ASP A 34 -17.15 11.31 5.85
CA ASP A 34 -18.31 11.39 6.74
C ASP A 34 -19.02 12.74 6.51
N SER A 35 -20.26 12.70 6.06
CA SER A 35 -20.94 13.80 5.35
C SER A 35 -21.57 14.85 6.27
N SER A 36 -20.96 15.19 7.42
CA SER A 36 -21.61 16.08 8.40
C SER A 36 -20.84 17.33 8.86
N ARG A 37 -19.79 17.78 8.16
CA ARG A 37 -19.17 19.09 8.44
C ARG A 37 -18.92 19.90 7.17
N GLN A 38 -19.83 20.82 6.88
CA GLN A 38 -19.50 21.95 6.00
C GLN A 38 -18.61 22.92 6.78
N CYS A 39 -17.30 22.85 6.52
CA CYS A 39 -16.36 23.90 6.89
C CYS A 39 -15.66 24.39 5.62
N SER A 40 -15.94 25.64 5.24
CA SER A 40 -15.16 26.37 4.24
C SER A 40 -13.76 26.60 4.79
N GLY A 41 -12.78 25.89 4.21
CA GLY A 41 -11.37 25.98 4.57
C GLY A 41 -10.69 24.72 4.10
N LYS A 42 -9.70 24.86 3.20
CA LYS A 42 -8.86 23.75 2.71
C LYS A 42 -8.53 22.84 3.89
N GLU A 43 -9.07 21.63 3.88
CA GLU A 43 -8.83 20.64 4.91
C GLU A 43 -7.32 20.50 5.06
N ALA A 44 -6.78 20.89 6.21
CA ALA A 44 -5.36 20.80 6.48
C ALA A 44 -5.01 19.32 6.55
N ILE A 45 -4.58 18.75 5.42
CA ILE A 45 -4.07 17.38 5.38
C ILE A 45 -2.86 17.37 6.32
N LEU A 46 -3.04 16.78 7.50
CA LEU A 46 -2.07 16.83 8.61
C LEU A 46 -0.82 15.99 8.32
N TYR A 47 -0.86 15.19 7.26
CA TYR A 47 0.20 14.28 6.85
C TYR A 47 0.38 14.31 5.34
N LYS A 48 1.61 14.02 4.88
CA LYS A 48 1.91 13.96 3.46
C LYS A 48 1.29 12.68 2.87
N LEU A 49 0.26 12.83 2.05
CA LEU A 49 -0.21 11.76 1.19
C LEU A 49 0.84 11.44 0.13
N GLU A 50 1.05 10.17 -0.13
CA GLU A 50 1.97 9.71 -1.17
C GLU A 50 1.49 10.17 -2.55
N THR A 51 2.37 10.83 -3.31
CA THR A 51 2.05 11.30 -4.66
C THR A 51 2.31 10.22 -5.71
N ALA A 52 1.72 10.37 -6.90
CA ALA A 52 1.93 9.43 -8.00
C ALA A 52 3.42 9.33 -8.41
N GLU A 53 4.15 10.44 -8.35
CA GLU A 53 5.57 10.49 -8.62
C GLU A 53 6.39 9.74 -7.55
N GLU A 54 5.95 9.77 -6.30
CA GLU A 54 6.59 9.01 -5.22
C GLU A 54 6.37 7.51 -5.38
N ILE A 55 5.17 7.09 -5.79
CA ILE A 55 4.84 5.69 -6.11
C ILE A 55 5.71 5.19 -7.25
N ASP A 56 5.81 5.93 -8.35
CA ASP A 56 6.62 5.56 -9.52
C ASP A 56 8.10 5.44 -9.16
N ARG A 57 8.64 6.41 -8.42
CA ARG A 57 10.02 6.36 -7.93
C ARG A 57 10.28 5.13 -7.06
N LYS A 58 9.36 4.79 -6.15
CA LYS A 58 9.46 3.58 -5.31
C LYS A 58 9.44 2.31 -6.16
N HIS A 59 8.59 2.25 -7.19
CA HIS A 59 8.55 1.13 -8.13
C HIS A 59 9.86 0.98 -8.92
N GLN A 60 10.43 2.09 -9.40
CA GLN A 60 11.69 2.06 -10.13
C GLN A 60 12.84 1.55 -9.25
N GLN A 61 12.89 1.95 -7.98
CA GLN A 61 13.86 1.45 -7.01
C GLN A 61 13.69 -0.05 -6.74
N ASP A 62 12.45 -0.52 -6.61
CA ASP A 62 12.14 -1.93 -6.36
C ASP A 62 12.47 -2.85 -7.55
N SER A 63 12.58 -2.27 -8.76
CA SER A 63 12.82 -2.99 -10.01
C SER A 63 14.30 -3.24 -10.31
N ASP A 64 15.23 -2.71 -9.49
CA ASP A 64 16.66 -2.93 -9.68
C ASP A 64 17.06 -4.37 -9.28
N LEU A 65 17.24 -5.23 -10.29
CA LEU A 65 17.58 -6.64 -10.11
C LEU A 65 18.99 -6.88 -9.56
N SER A 66 19.86 -5.87 -9.56
CA SER A 66 21.20 -5.98 -8.97
C SER A 66 21.17 -5.98 -7.43
N VAL A 67 20.09 -5.48 -6.84
CA VAL A 67 19.88 -5.41 -5.38
C VAL A 67 19.16 -6.67 -4.90
N GLN A 68 19.58 -7.25 -3.78
CA GLN A 68 18.93 -8.43 -3.20
C GLN A 68 17.51 -8.14 -2.69
N MET A 69 16.66 -9.17 -2.61
CA MET A 69 15.31 -9.00 -2.06
C MET A 69 15.37 -9.00 -0.54
N LEU A 70 14.42 -8.33 0.11
CA LEU A 70 14.35 -8.26 1.58
C LEU A 70 14.25 -9.64 2.23
N LYS A 71 13.56 -10.59 1.59
CA LYS A 71 13.44 -11.98 2.05
C LYS A 71 14.81 -12.65 2.28
N ASP A 72 15.85 -12.23 1.55
CA ASP A 72 17.20 -12.80 1.68
C ASP A 72 17.87 -12.36 3.00
N PHE A 73 17.26 -11.40 3.72
CA PHE A 73 17.70 -10.88 5.02
C PHE A 73 16.70 -11.16 6.15
N LEU A 74 15.56 -11.82 5.88
CA LEU A 74 14.58 -12.16 6.90
C LEU A 74 14.95 -13.48 7.58
N GLU A 75 14.62 -13.58 8.87
CA GLU A 75 14.79 -14.80 9.66
C GLU A 75 13.52 -15.68 9.55
N ASP A 76 13.68 -16.99 9.32
CA ASP A 76 12.56 -17.91 9.05
C ASP A 76 11.77 -18.34 10.31
N ASP A 77 12.44 -18.45 11.48
CA ASP A 77 11.88 -19.02 12.72
C ASP A 77 11.69 -17.96 13.82
N VAL A 78 11.12 -16.80 13.47
CA VAL A 78 10.86 -15.71 14.42
C VAL A 78 9.41 -15.75 14.90
N ASP A 79 9.22 -15.57 16.22
CA ASP A 79 7.90 -15.31 16.78
C ASP A 79 7.40 -13.92 16.38
N MET A 80 6.64 -13.88 15.28
CA MET A 80 6.10 -12.66 14.69
C MET A 80 5.24 -11.84 15.65
N ASN A 81 4.66 -12.46 16.69
CA ASN A 81 3.84 -11.76 17.67
C ASN A 81 4.61 -10.67 18.43
N GLN A 82 5.92 -10.84 18.57
CA GLN A 82 6.79 -9.88 19.25
C GLN A 82 7.03 -8.60 18.43
N TYR A 83 6.82 -8.66 17.12
CA TYR A 83 7.13 -7.58 16.18
C TYR A 83 5.88 -6.91 15.59
N PHE A 84 4.69 -7.39 15.91
CA PHE A 84 3.47 -6.78 15.42
C PHE A 84 3.27 -5.37 15.99
N LEU A 85 2.97 -4.43 15.10
CA LEU A 85 2.63 -3.07 15.49
C LEU A 85 1.35 -3.06 16.33
N PRO A 86 1.33 -2.32 17.46
CA PRO A 86 0.12 -2.18 18.26
C PRO A 86 -1.05 -1.62 17.43
N PRO A 87 -2.29 -2.10 17.62
CA PRO A 87 -3.45 -1.64 16.84
C PRO A 87 -3.65 -0.12 16.86
N LYS A 88 -3.34 0.53 17.99
CA LYS A 88 -3.41 2.00 18.14
C LYS A 88 -2.41 2.73 17.24
N SER A 89 -1.20 2.16 17.07
CA SER A 89 -0.18 2.72 16.20
C SER A 89 -0.57 2.60 14.74
N LEU A 90 -1.11 1.44 14.33
CA LEU A 90 -1.63 1.25 12.98
C LEU A 90 -2.75 2.27 12.67
N LEU A 91 -3.75 2.41 13.55
CA LEU A 91 -4.83 3.36 13.33
C LEU A 91 -4.35 4.81 13.19
N ARG A 92 -3.33 5.18 13.97
CA ARG A 92 -2.80 6.55 13.97
C ARG A 92 -1.89 6.85 12.78
N TYR A 93 -1.12 5.87 12.32
CA TYR A 93 -0.02 6.09 11.38
C TYR A 93 -0.16 5.32 10.07
N ALA A 94 -1.23 4.57 9.82
CA ALA A 94 -1.37 3.71 8.62
C ALA A 94 -1.04 4.42 7.30
N LEU A 95 -1.46 5.68 7.14
CA LEU A 95 -1.26 6.46 5.92
C LEU A 95 0.15 7.09 5.80
N LEU A 96 0.97 6.93 6.83
CA LEU A 96 2.35 7.43 6.91
C LEU A 96 3.41 6.31 6.81
N LEU A 97 3.00 5.05 6.96
CA LEU A 97 3.93 3.91 6.94
C LEU A 97 4.35 3.58 5.51
N ASP A 98 5.65 3.46 5.28
CA ASP A 98 6.18 2.85 4.05
C ASP A 98 6.23 1.33 4.21
N ILE A 99 5.12 0.67 3.89
CA ILE A 99 4.98 -0.78 4.03
C ILE A 99 5.62 -1.49 2.83
N VAL A 100 6.51 -2.45 3.10
CA VAL A 100 7.21 -3.27 2.10
C VAL A 100 6.85 -4.75 2.23
N LYS A 101 7.12 -5.54 1.18
CA LYS A 101 6.95 -6.99 1.17
C LYS A 101 8.30 -7.70 1.15
N PRO A 102 8.39 -8.99 1.52
CA PRO A 102 9.64 -9.75 1.42
C PRO A 102 10.26 -9.76 0.01
N THR A 103 9.45 -9.62 -1.04
CA THR A 103 9.92 -9.57 -2.43
C THR A 103 10.47 -8.20 -2.86
N CYS A 104 10.27 -7.16 -2.05
CA CYS A 104 10.81 -5.83 -2.34
C CYS A 104 12.34 -5.83 -2.24
N ARG A 105 12.98 -4.87 -2.89
CA ARG A 105 14.43 -4.64 -2.93
C ARG A 105 14.84 -3.29 -2.33
N ARG A 106 13.89 -2.61 -1.67
CA ARG A 106 14.07 -1.32 -1.01
C ARG A 106 13.50 -1.35 0.41
N SER A 107 14.04 -0.49 1.26
CA SER A 107 13.50 -0.17 2.59
C SER A 107 13.86 1.27 2.94
N MET A 108 13.19 1.82 3.95
CA MET A 108 13.58 3.10 4.53
C MET A 108 14.78 2.90 5.47
N CYS A 109 15.56 3.97 5.67
CA CYS A 109 16.68 3.94 6.61
C CYS A 109 16.19 3.72 8.04
N PHE A 110 16.76 2.73 8.73
CA PHE A 110 16.51 2.49 10.13
C PHE A 110 17.20 3.54 11.00
N THR A 111 16.46 4.14 11.92
CA THR A 111 16.99 5.10 12.90
C THR A 111 16.90 4.53 14.31
N LYS A 112 17.61 5.15 15.26
CA LYS A 112 17.68 4.70 16.66
C LYS A 112 16.31 4.52 17.35
N GLY A 113 15.25 5.17 16.86
CA GLY A 113 13.92 5.13 17.46
C GLY A 113 13.05 3.93 17.04
N ILE A 114 13.54 3.05 16.17
CA ILE A 114 12.85 1.80 15.84
C ILE A 114 13.18 0.76 16.91
N SER A 115 12.16 0.24 17.59
CA SER A 115 12.25 -0.84 18.59
C SER A 115 11.25 -1.93 18.30
#